data_AF-A0A2I0PMA1-F1
#
_entry.id   AF-A0A2I0PMA1-F1
#
_cell.length_a   1.000
_cell.length_b   1.000
_cell.length_c   1.000
_cell.angle_alpha   90.00
_cell.angle_beta   90.00
_cell.angle_gamma   90.00
#
_symmetry.space_group_name_H-M   'P 1'
#
loop_
_entity.id
_entity.type
_entity.pdbx_description
1 polymer ?
#
loop_
_entity_poly.entity_id
_entity_poly.type
_entity_poly.pdbx_seq_one_letter_code
_entity_poly.pdbx_strand_id
1 'polypeptide(L)'
;MIKLVVFDLDNVIIDGEAIDEIGKLMDVQDQIIEITEKAMQGDVDFETAIKERVKLLKGTSIEDIKKISDEMPLMKGAEETIAALKEKGYKVATISGSFDIVANSIKEKLGLDYAFSNTLLEEDGILTGEVSGPLVEGSKYDVLCKLVKDENITLEECVAVGDGANDISMIEAVKLGIAFNAKPALKEIADKVIDNKDLTEIIPLLETKNNPEDNKKESTKIEGNLDNAMDLKDEYEKKLSKISEEREQFNQQAKKYREIRDELNNSLKENLNVAIDFRDKRNKINEEVEKNKKLRDKANEELKKMEWSSGRRDRMKLENEIKKIDKIIETRVLDIKKENKLVKDANDLRKKLMEIQEDEGVQEEAQELKATSESYHAKVVELSEQAQEYHESMLEYFRKTDEIRTNADEAHQKFLEAKNNASAKHEDFKSVLGEIHKVNKQLGGMRSKRRDIESRASRKKDREEKEKAEEIYRRFKEGKKVSTEEILLLQKHNIV
;
A
#
# COMPACT_ATOMS: atom_id res chain seq x y z
N MET A 1 6.59 -20.58 -39.19
CA MET A 1 5.21 -21.11 -38.94
C MET A 1 5.08 -21.20 -37.43
N ILE A 2 3.90 -21.08 -36.83
CA ILE A 2 3.80 -21.29 -35.37
C ILE A 2 4.15 -22.76 -35.05
N LYS A 3 4.86 -23.00 -33.96
CA LYS A 3 5.30 -24.34 -33.52
C LYS A 3 5.00 -24.61 -32.04
N LEU A 4 4.98 -23.57 -31.21
CA LEU A 4 4.74 -23.68 -29.77
C LEU A 4 3.65 -22.68 -29.35
N VAL A 5 2.70 -23.14 -28.55
CA VAL A 5 1.72 -22.28 -27.87
C VAL A 5 1.90 -22.46 -26.37
N VAL A 6 2.07 -21.35 -25.67
CA VAL A 6 2.31 -21.31 -24.23
C VAL A 6 1.16 -20.59 -23.55
N PHE A 7 0.69 -21.16 -22.44
CA PHE A 7 -0.42 -20.63 -21.67
C PHE A 7 0.00 -20.36 -20.23
N ASP A 8 -0.55 -19.32 -19.59
CA ASP A 8 -0.68 -19.36 -18.13
C ASP A 8 -1.67 -20.46 -17.71
N LEU A 9 -1.63 -20.82 -16.44
CA LEU A 9 -2.49 -21.82 -15.83
C LEU A 9 -3.69 -21.15 -15.16
N ASP A 10 -3.46 -20.41 -14.08
CA ASP A 10 -4.49 -19.73 -13.29
C ASP A 10 -5.20 -18.67 -14.15
N ASN A 11 -6.53 -18.59 -14.03
CA ASN A 11 -7.42 -17.72 -14.83
C ASN A 11 -7.33 -17.84 -16.37
N VAL A 12 -6.53 -18.77 -16.91
CA VAL A 12 -6.40 -19.02 -18.35
C VAL A 12 -6.83 -20.44 -18.70
N ILE A 13 -6.06 -21.47 -18.31
CA ILE A 13 -6.46 -22.88 -18.51
C ILE A 13 -7.46 -23.31 -17.42
N ILE A 14 -7.28 -22.82 -16.20
CA ILE A 14 -8.16 -23.07 -15.06
C ILE A 14 -9.03 -21.82 -14.84
N ASP A 15 -10.31 -21.99 -14.49
CA ASP A 15 -11.19 -20.89 -14.10
C ASP A 15 -11.08 -20.63 -12.58
N GLY A 16 -9.99 -19.99 -12.18
CA GLY A 16 -9.68 -19.63 -10.80
C GLY A 16 -8.18 -19.61 -10.50
N GLU A 17 -7.83 -19.32 -9.25
CA GLU A 17 -6.45 -19.37 -8.75
C GLU A 17 -6.25 -20.59 -7.83
N ALA A 18 -5.24 -21.41 -8.11
CA ALA A 18 -5.01 -22.63 -7.34
C ALA A 18 -4.67 -22.37 -5.87
N ILE A 19 -3.93 -21.29 -5.58
CA ILE A 19 -3.54 -20.94 -4.21
C ILE A 19 -4.75 -20.58 -3.34
N ASP A 20 -5.78 -19.95 -3.93
CA ASP A 20 -7.00 -19.58 -3.23
C ASP A 20 -7.82 -20.82 -2.89
N GLU A 21 -7.96 -21.77 -3.82
CA GLU A 21 -8.65 -23.04 -3.59
C GLU A 21 -7.98 -23.88 -2.48
N ILE A 22 -6.65 -23.96 -2.48
CA ILE A 22 -5.90 -24.62 -1.40
C ILE A 22 -6.09 -23.87 -0.07
N GLY A 23 -6.06 -22.53 -0.11
CA GLY A 23 -6.33 -21.68 1.04
C GLY A 23 -7.70 -21.90 1.68
N LYS A 24 -8.71 -22.33 0.90
CA LYS A 24 -10.03 -22.66 1.43
C LYS A 24 -10.03 -23.87 2.36
N LEU A 25 -9.18 -24.87 2.09
CA LEU A 25 -9.05 -26.03 2.99
C LEU A 25 -8.51 -25.65 4.36
N MET A 26 -7.63 -24.64 4.40
CA MET A 26 -6.93 -24.22 5.61
C MET A 26 -7.64 -23.06 6.32
N ASP A 27 -8.75 -22.54 5.78
CA ASP A 27 -9.48 -21.38 6.30
C ASP A 27 -8.60 -20.11 6.41
N VAL A 28 -7.68 -19.92 5.44
CA VAL A 28 -6.72 -18.79 5.41
C VAL A 28 -6.94 -17.85 4.21
N GLN A 29 -8.10 -17.93 3.56
CA GLN A 29 -8.43 -17.16 2.35
C GLN A 29 -8.24 -15.66 2.54
N ASP A 30 -8.75 -15.11 3.66
CA ASP A 30 -8.66 -13.68 3.96
C ASP A 30 -7.21 -13.19 4.06
N GLN A 31 -6.32 -14.03 4.60
CA GLN A 31 -4.90 -13.70 4.74
C GLN A 31 -4.19 -13.74 3.38
N ILE A 32 -4.55 -14.69 2.52
CA ILE A 32 -4.03 -14.78 1.14
C ILE A 32 -4.46 -13.55 0.32
N ILE A 33 -5.72 -13.12 0.46
CA ILE A 33 -6.24 -11.91 -0.19
C ILE A 33 -5.45 -10.68 0.28
N GLU A 34 -5.24 -10.52 1.59
CA GLU A 34 -4.50 -9.38 2.15
C GLU A 34 -3.07 -9.28 1.59
N ILE A 35 -2.35 -10.41 1.51
CA ILE A 35 -0.98 -10.44 0.94
C ILE A 35 -1.01 -10.14 -0.57
N THR A 36 -2.00 -10.67 -1.28
CA THR A 36 -2.17 -10.44 -2.73
C THR A 36 -2.46 -8.97 -3.04
N GLU A 37 -3.29 -8.31 -2.24
CA GLU A 37 -3.57 -6.88 -2.38
C GLU A 37 -2.31 -6.03 -2.14
N LYS A 38 -1.52 -6.33 -1.11
CA LYS A 38 -0.24 -5.65 -0.84
C LYS A 38 0.75 -5.81 -2.01
N ALA A 39 0.85 -7.01 -2.57
CA ALA A 39 1.69 -7.27 -3.74
C ALA A 39 1.23 -6.46 -4.97
N MET A 40 -0.08 -6.39 -5.21
CA MET A 40 -0.65 -5.60 -6.32
C MET A 40 -0.48 -4.08 -6.13
N GLN A 41 -0.43 -3.60 -4.89
CA GLN A 41 -0.14 -2.19 -4.55
C GLN A 41 1.36 -1.84 -4.67
N GLY A 42 2.21 -2.85 -4.86
CA GLY A 42 3.67 -2.69 -4.93
C GLY A 42 4.35 -2.55 -3.57
N ASP A 43 3.64 -2.86 -2.47
CA ASP A 43 4.17 -2.81 -1.11
C ASP A 43 5.09 -4.00 -0.81
N VAL A 44 4.93 -5.10 -1.53
CA VAL A 44 5.69 -6.34 -1.40
C VAL A 44 6.06 -6.86 -2.80
N ASP A 45 7.30 -7.32 -2.98
CA ASP A 45 7.72 -7.93 -4.25
C ASP A 45 7.10 -9.33 -4.45
N PHE A 46 7.08 -9.82 -5.69
CA PHE A 46 6.43 -11.09 -6.05
C PHE A 46 7.01 -12.30 -5.29
N GLU A 47 8.33 -12.35 -5.12
CA GLU A 47 9.03 -13.45 -4.46
C GLU A 47 8.65 -13.51 -2.97
N THR A 48 8.65 -12.36 -2.30
CA THR A 48 8.22 -12.25 -0.91
C THR A 48 6.74 -12.60 -0.77
N ALA A 49 5.88 -12.06 -1.65
CA ALA A 49 4.43 -12.31 -1.60
C ALA A 49 4.06 -13.78 -1.82
N ILE A 50 4.75 -14.50 -2.72
CA ILE A 50 4.48 -15.93 -2.92
C ILE A 50 4.96 -16.77 -1.75
N LYS A 51 6.14 -16.45 -1.17
CA LYS A 51 6.66 -17.14 0.02
C LYS A 51 5.74 -16.95 1.23
N GLU A 52 5.24 -15.74 1.45
CA GLU A 52 4.30 -15.47 2.55
C GLU A 52 2.98 -16.22 2.38
N ARG A 53 2.40 -16.25 1.17
CA ARG A 53 1.17 -17.00 0.92
C ARG A 53 1.35 -18.51 1.09
N VAL A 54 2.44 -19.08 0.58
CA VAL A 54 2.73 -20.51 0.73
C VAL A 54 2.96 -20.90 2.18
N LYS A 55 3.54 -20.01 2.99
CA LYS A 55 3.74 -20.24 4.42
C LYS A 55 2.43 -20.47 5.19
N LEU A 56 1.33 -19.87 4.72
CA LEU A 56 -0.02 -20.08 5.29
C LEU A 56 -0.56 -21.48 5.00
N LEU A 57 -0.06 -22.15 3.96
CA LEU A 57 -0.46 -23.49 3.55
C LEU A 57 0.35 -24.59 4.28
N LYS A 58 1.19 -24.22 5.24
CA LYS A 58 1.96 -25.18 6.04
C LYS A 58 1.03 -26.14 6.77
N GLY A 59 1.31 -27.44 6.67
CA GLY A 59 0.52 -28.48 7.32
C GLY A 59 -0.59 -29.08 6.47
N THR A 60 -0.81 -28.59 5.24
CA THR A 60 -1.77 -29.20 4.32
C THR A 60 -1.24 -30.53 3.75
N SER A 61 -2.12 -31.53 3.65
CA SER A 61 -1.81 -32.83 3.03
C SER A 61 -1.71 -32.71 1.51
N ILE A 62 -0.68 -33.32 0.94
CA ILE A 62 -0.46 -33.38 -0.51
C ILE A 62 -1.57 -34.13 -1.23
N GLU A 63 -2.15 -35.15 -0.59
CA GLU A 63 -3.29 -35.88 -1.15
C GLU A 63 -4.52 -35.00 -1.30
N ASP A 64 -4.75 -34.08 -0.35
CA ASP A 64 -5.90 -33.17 -0.41
C ASP A 64 -5.70 -32.09 -1.48
N ILE A 65 -4.46 -31.61 -1.67
CA ILE A 65 -4.12 -30.70 -2.77
C ILE A 65 -4.29 -31.38 -4.12
N LYS A 66 -3.93 -32.67 -4.25
CA LYS A 66 -4.16 -33.44 -5.48
C LYS A 66 -5.65 -33.57 -5.79
N LYS A 67 -6.48 -33.89 -4.80
CA LYS A 67 -7.95 -33.94 -4.99
C LYS A 67 -8.49 -32.60 -5.50
N ILE A 68 -8.06 -31.49 -4.90
CA ILE A 68 -8.44 -30.15 -5.38
C ILE A 68 -8.01 -29.98 -6.84
N SER A 69 -6.75 -30.27 -7.14
CA SER A 69 -6.17 -30.10 -8.48
C SER A 69 -6.99 -30.85 -9.55
N ASP A 70 -7.46 -32.05 -9.23
CA ASP A 70 -8.27 -32.87 -10.14
C ASP A 70 -9.70 -32.32 -10.33
N GLU A 71 -10.26 -31.73 -9.27
CA GLU A 71 -11.60 -31.12 -9.21
C GLU A 71 -11.65 -29.68 -9.73
N MET A 72 -10.50 -29.01 -9.89
CA MET A 72 -10.46 -27.62 -10.35
C MET A 72 -11.20 -27.45 -11.70
N PRO A 73 -12.08 -26.44 -11.82
CA PRO A 73 -12.82 -26.20 -13.04
C PRO A 73 -11.87 -25.72 -14.14
N LEU A 74 -11.91 -26.40 -15.28
CA LEU A 74 -11.22 -25.94 -16.48
C LEU A 74 -11.96 -24.75 -17.07
N MET A 75 -11.20 -23.82 -17.65
CA MET A 75 -11.75 -22.73 -18.44
C MET A 75 -12.58 -23.30 -19.59
N LYS A 76 -13.72 -22.67 -19.86
CA LYS A 76 -14.58 -23.07 -20.96
C LYS A 76 -13.77 -23.10 -22.27
N GLY A 77 -13.85 -24.22 -23.00
CA GLY A 77 -13.12 -24.39 -24.25
C GLY A 77 -11.67 -24.85 -24.10
N ALA A 78 -11.16 -25.11 -22.88
CA ALA A 78 -9.78 -25.51 -22.66
C ALA A 78 -9.45 -26.83 -23.35
N GLU A 79 -10.24 -27.88 -23.11
CA GLU A 79 -10.03 -29.21 -23.70
C GLU A 79 -10.08 -29.15 -25.23
N GLU A 80 -11.08 -28.47 -25.78
CA GLU A 80 -11.28 -28.32 -27.22
C GLU A 80 -10.14 -27.54 -27.87
N THR A 81 -9.68 -26.47 -27.23
CA THR A 81 -8.60 -25.63 -27.74
C THR A 81 -7.29 -26.41 -27.75
N ILE A 82 -6.93 -27.05 -26.64
CA ILE A 82 -5.67 -27.82 -26.54
C ILE A 82 -5.68 -28.99 -27.52
N ALA A 83 -6.78 -29.72 -27.65
CA ALA A 83 -6.92 -30.79 -28.62
C ALA A 83 -6.74 -30.29 -30.06
N ALA A 84 -7.39 -29.18 -30.42
CA ALA A 84 -7.28 -28.58 -31.76
C ALA A 84 -5.87 -28.08 -32.07
N LEU A 85 -5.14 -27.56 -31.07
CA LEU A 85 -3.74 -27.14 -31.24
C LEU A 85 -2.82 -28.33 -31.48
N LYS A 86 -3.02 -29.42 -30.73
CA LYS A 86 -2.24 -30.64 -30.89
C LYS A 86 -2.52 -31.34 -32.21
N GLU A 87 -3.77 -31.38 -32.66
CA GLU A 87 -4.14 -31.93 -33.98
C GLU A 87 -3.44 -31.17 -35.12
N LYS A 88 -3.23 -29.86 -34.95
CA LYS A 88 -2.48 -29.01 -35.89
C LYS A 88 -0.96 -29.19 -35.79
N GLY A 89 -0.47 -30.03 -34.88
CA GLY A 89 0.94 -30.33 -34.69
C GLY A 89 1.70 -29.25 -33.90
N TYR A 90 1.01 -28.37 -33.17
CA TYR A 90 1.65 -27.45 -32.25
C TYR A 90 2.04 -28.18 -30.96
N LYS A 91 3.22 -27.85 -30.44
CA LYS A 91 3.57 -28.16 -29.06
C LYS A 91 2.83 -27.22 -28.14
N VAL A 92 2.37 -27.72 -27.00
CA VAL A 92 1.63 -26.95 -26.02
C VAL A 92 2.32 -27.01 -24.67
N ALA A 93 2.56 -25.84 -24.07
CA ALA A 93 3.18 -25.73 -22.77
C ALA A 93 2.36 -24.84 -21.83
N THR A 94 2.48 -25.06 -20.53
CA THR A 94 2.08 -24.07 -19.52
C THR A 94 3.28 -23.57 -18.73
N ILE A 95 3.31 -22.26 -18.47
CA ILE A 95 4.32 -21.59 -17.64
C ILE A 95 3.56 -20.74 -16.62
N SER A 96 3.58 -21.14 -15.35
CA SER A 96 2.74 -20.50 -14.33
C SER A 96 3.42 -20.32 -12.99
N GLY A 97 3.12 -19.22 -12.30
CA GLY A 97 3.57 -18.99 -10.92
C GLY A 97 2.90 -19.93 -9.89
N SER A 98 1.95 -20.75 -10.33
CA SER A 98 1.28 -21.80 -9.56
C SER A 98 2.23 -22.94 -9.15
N PHE A 99 1.66 -24.04 -8.68
CA PHE A 99 2.39 -25.16 -8.09
C PHE A 99 2.43 -26.40 -8.99
N ASP A 100 3.50 -27.17 -8.87
CA ASP A 100 3.80 -28.37 -9.65
C ASP A 100 2.74 -29.45 -9.53
N ILE A 101 2.16 -29.65 -8.35
CA ILE A 101 1.08 -30.61 -8.14
C ILE A 101 -0.13 -30.29 -9.04
N VAL A 102 -0.48 -29.00 -9.15
CA VAL A 102 -1.60 -28.51 -9.95
C VAL A 102 -1.25 -28.53 -11.44
N ALA A 103 -0.10 -27.95 -11.80
CA ALA A 103 0.34 -27.86 -13.18
C ALA A 103 0.55 -29.25 -13.82
N ASN A 104 1.04 -30.23 -13.07
CA ASN A 104 1.21 -31.61 -13.55
C ASN A 104 -0.14 -32.33 -13.69
N SER A 105 -1.10 -32.14 -12.77
CA SER A 105 -2.46 -32.70 -12.92
C SER A 105 -3.11 -32.18 -14.22
N ILE A 106 -3.05 -30.87 -14.47
CA ILE A 106 -3.60 -30.28 -15.70
C ILE A 106 -2.83 -30.74 -16.95
N LYS A 107 -1.51 -30.87 -16.86
CA LYS A 107 -0.69 -31.43 -17.94
C LYS A 107 -1.15 -32.83 -18.33
N GLU A 108 -1.37 -33.71 -17.36
CA GLU A 108 -1.81 -35.08 -17.60
C GLU A 108 -3.26 -35.11 -18.14
N LYS A 109 -4.15 -34.32 -17.55
CA LYS A 109 -5.57 -34.23 -17.92
C LYS A 109 -5.78 -33.73 -19.35
N LEU A 110 -5.05 -32.69 -19.76
CA LEU A 110 -5.18 -32.07 -21.09
C LEU A 110 -4.14 -32.58 -22.11
N GLY A 111 -3.18 -33.39 -21.65
CA GLY A 111 -2.08 -33.88 -22.47
C GLY A 111 -1.13 -32.78 -22.94
N LEU A 112 -0.76 -31.82 -22.10
CA LEU A 112 0.24 -30.79 -22.45
C LEU A 112 1.63 -31.43 -22.63
N ASP A 113 2.45 -30.89 -23.52
CA ASP A 113 3.81 -31.41 -23.73
C ASP A 113 4.73 -31.01 -22.57
N TYR A 114 4.57 -29.79 -22.06
CA TYR A 114 5.38 -29.24 -20.96
C TYR A 114 4.54 -28.50 -19.93
N ALA A 115 4.98 -28.55 -18.68
CA ALA A 115 4.45 -27.75 -17.58
C ALA A 115 5.62 -27.25 -16.75
N PHE A 116 5.68 -25.94 -16.55
CA PHE A 116 6.67 -25.29 -15.73
C PHE A 116 5.97 -24.45 -14.67
N SER A 117 6.34 -24.68 -13.42
CA SER A 117 5.71 -24.05 -12.26
C SER A 117 6.69 -23.94 -11.10
N ASN A 118 6.24 -23.37 -9.99
CA ASN A 118 6.93 -23.47 -8.72
C ASN A 118 6.67 -24.84 -8.09
N THR A 119 7.55 -25.25 -7.18
CA THR A 119 7.50 -26.51 -6.45
C THR A 119 7.24 -26.23 -4.99
N LEU A 120 6.16 -26.78 -4.47
CA LEU A 120 5.86 -26.78 -3.04
C LEU A 120 6.72 -27.84 -2.36
N LEU A 121 7.44 -27.45 -1.29
CA LEU A 121 8.25 -28.40 -0.54
C LEU A 121 7.38 -29.18 0.45
N GLU A 122 7.60 -30.49 0.49
CA GLU A 122 6.88 -31.42 1.37
C GLU A 122 7.85 -32.25 2.23
N GLU A 123 7.36 -32.66 3.40
CA GLU A 123 7.99 -33.65 4.28
C GLU A 123 6.91 -34.63 4.73
N ASP A 124 7.13 -35.94 4.52
CA ASP A 124 6.18 -37.02 4.84
C ASP A 124 4.75 -36.81 4.28
N GLY A 125 4.64 -36.24 3.08
CA GLY A 125 3.36 -35.98 2.40
C GLY A 125 2.60 -34.75 2.93
N ILE A 126 3.27 -33.89 3.70
CA ILE A 126 2.71 -32.66 4.27
C ILE A 126 3.53 -31.46 3.81
N LEU A 127 2.85 -30.36 3.47
CA LEU A 127 3.51 -29.11 3.08
C LEU A 127 4.31 -28.49 4.23
N THR A 128 5.58 -28.15 3.95
CA THR A 128 6.46 -27.46 4.90
C THR A 128 6.17 -25.96 5.01
N GLY A 129 5.47 -25.40 4.01
CA GLY A 129 5.23 -23.96 3.85
C GLY A 129 6.36 -23.24 3.12
N GLU A 130 7.24 -23.97 2.43
CA GLU A 130 8.31 -23.41 1.61
C GLU A 130 8.05 -23.67 0.12
N VAL A 131 8.48 -22.73 -0.72
CA VAL A 131 8.34 -22.80 -2.18
C VAL A 131 9.69 -22.56 -2.85
N SER A 132 9.97 -23.32 -3.90
CA SER A 132 11.15 -23.18 -4.74
C SER A 132 10.74 -23.23 -6.21
N GLY A 133 11.66 -22.92 -7.13
CA GLY A 133 11.42 -23.12 -8.55
C GLY A 133 11.80 -21.93 -9.40
N PRO A 134 11.77 -22.12 -10.73
CA PRO A 134 12.31 -21.16 -11.69
C PRO A 134 11.53 -19.84 -11.74
N LEU A 135 10.28 -19.81 -11.25
CA LEU A 135 9.44 -18.61 -11.23
C LEU A 135 9.39 -17.92 -9.86
N VAL A 136 10.06 -18.47 -8.85
CA VAL A 136 10.32 -17.76 -7.58
C VAL A 136 11.44 -16.74 -7.78
N GLU A 137 12.53 -17.15 -8.44
CA GLU A 137 13.73 -16.32 -8.63
C GLU A 137 13.82 -15.68 -10.03
N GLY A 138 13.00 -16.13 -10.98
CA GLY A 138 13.05 -15.72 -12.38
C GLY A 138 11.68 -15.39 -12.96
N SER A 139 11.65 -15.06 -14.25
CA SER A 139 10.44 -14.66 -14.96
C SER A 139 9.89 -15.77 -15.87
N LYS A 140 8.63 -15.64 -16.29
CA LYS A 140 8.04 -16.53 -17.31
C LYS A 140 8.81 -16.46 -18.64
N TYR A 141 9.37 -15.30 -18.96
CA TYR A 141 10.26 -15.12 -20.10
C TYR A 141 11.51 -16.01 -20.02
N ASP A 142 12.18 -16.08 -18.86
CA ASP A 142 13.39 -16.88 -18.70
C ASP A 142 13.13 -18.37 -18.92
N VAL A 143 11.98 -18.85 -18.43
CA VAL A 143 11.52 -20.24 -18.64
C VAL A 143 11.18 -20.49 -20.10
N LEU A 144 10.47 -19.55 -20.76
CA LEU A 144 10.17 -19.65 -22.18
C LEU A 144 11.47 -19.71 -23.02
N CYS A 145 12.45 -18.85 -22.73
CA CYS A 145 13.74 -18.85 -23.42
C CYS A 145 14.50 -20.17 -23.30
N LYS A 146 14.44 -20.83 -22.13
CA LYS A 146 15.01 -22.17 -21.96
C LYS A 146 14.27 -23.20 -22.81
N LEU A 147 12.93 -23.20 -22.75
CA LEU A 147 12.10 -24.14 -23.50
C LEU A 147 12.31 -24.04 -25.01
N VAL A 148 12.27 -22.83 -25.58
CA VAL A 148 12.45 -22.66 -27.04
C VAL A 148 13.86 -23.05 -27.49
N LYS A 149 14.87 -22.84 -26.64
CA LYS A 149 16.24 -23.27 -26.91
C LYS A 149 16.36 -24.80 -26.93
N ASP A 150 15.78 -25.48 -25.95
CA ASP A 150 15.81 -26.94 -25.85
C ASP A 150 15.07 -27.59 -27.03
N GLU A 151 14.01 -26.95 -27.50
CA GLU A 151 13.19 -27.41 -28.62
C GLU A 151 13.67 -26.94 -30.01
N ASN A 152 14.74 -26.15 -30.06
CA ASN A 152 15.26 -25.55 -31.29
C ASN A 152 14.17 -24.77 -32.07
N ILE A 153 13.36 -24.02 -31.32
CA ILE A 153 12.29 -23.13 -31.78
C ILE A 153 12.75 -21.67 -31.55
N THR A 154 12.29 -20.72 -32.35
CA THR A 154 12.50 -19.29 -32.08
C THR A 154 11.27 -18.65 -31.46
N LEU A 155 11.44 -17.53 -30.75
CA LEU A 155 10.32 -16.81 -30.14
C LEU A 155 9.29 -16.33 -31.19
N GLU A 156 9.72 -16.07 -32.43
CA GLU A 156 8.85 -15.72 -33.56
C GLU A 156 8.02 -16.91 -34.08
N GLU A 157 8.27 -18.12 -33.59
CA GLU A 157 7.47 -19.31 -33.85
C GLU A 157 6.55 -19.67 -32.67
N CYS A 158 6.50 -18.81 -31.65
CA CYS A 158 5.72 -19.02 -30.44
C CYS A 158 4.48 -18.12 -30.38
N VAL A 159 3.47 -18.60 -29.66
CA VAL A 159 2.28 -17.86 -29.23
C VAL A 159 2.21 -17.95 -27.72
N ALA A 160 1.85 -16.87 -27.04
CA ALA A 160 1.70 -16.83 -25.59
C ALA A 160 0.31 -16.31 -25.21
N VAL A 161 -0.30 -16.92 -24.20
CA VAL A 161 -1.64 -16.57 -23.69
C VAL A 161 -1.55 -16.34 -22.19
N GLY A 162 -2.03 -15.20 -21.71
CA GLY A 162 -1.97 -14.82 -20.30
C GLY A 162 -3.10 -13.88 -19.89
N ASP A 163 -3.27 -13.66 -18.59
CA ASP A 163 -4.29 -12.78 -18.01
C ASP A 163 -3.69 -11.62 -17.17
N GLY A 164 -2.48 -11.80 -16.65
CA GLY A 164 -1.91 -10.97 -15.59
C GLY A 164 -0.67 -10.15 -15.97
N ALA A 165 -0.21 -9.33 -15.03
CA ALA A 165 1.00 -8.53 -15.20
C ALA A 165 2.29 -9.39 -15.20
N ASN A 166 2.26 -10.55 -14.53
CA ASN A 166 3.30 -11.57 -14.53
C ASN A 166 3.56 -12.16 -15.94
N ASP A 167 2.58 -12.09 -16.86
CA ASP A 167 2.69 -12.60 -18.22
C ASP A 167 3.33 -11.62 -19.21
N ILE A 168 3.42 -10.33 -18.86
CA ILE A 168 3.87 -9.26 -19.77
C ILE A 168 5.19 -9.63 -20.44
N SER A 169 6.19 -10.03 -19.65
CA SER A 169 7.52 -10.40 -20.15
C SER A 169 7.51 -11.55 -21.17
N MET A 170 6.60 -12.52 -20.99
CA MET A 170 6.44 -13.67 -21.89
C MET A 170 5.67 -13.27 -23.16
N ILE A 171 4.61 -12.47 -23.01
CA ILE A 171 3.74 -12.01 -24.10
C ILE A 171 4.48 -11.09 -25.08
N GLU A 172 5.30 -10.16 -24.57
CA GLU A 172 6.06 -9.24 -25.42
C GLU A 172 7.14 -9.93 -26.27
N ALA A 173 7.61 -11.08 -25.83
CA ALA A 173 8.73 -11.78 -26.45
C ALA A 173 8.35 -12.60 -27.68
N VAL A 174 7.09 -13.02 -27.80
CA VAL A 174 6.63 -13.98 -28.82
C VAL A 174 6.04 -13.30 -30.06
N LYS A 175 5.79 -14.08 -31.11
CA LYS A 175 5.16 -13.54 -32.34
C LYS A 175 3.72 -13.08 -32.16
N LEU A 176 2.97 -13.77 -31.32
CA LEU A 176 1.57 -13.46 -31.06
C LEU A 176 1.29 -13.62 -29.56
N GLY A 177 1.13 -12.49 -28.89
CA GLY A 177 0.71 -12.40 -27.51
C GLY A 177 -0.82 -12.20 -27.41
N ILE A 178 -1.49 -13.04 -26.64
CA ILE A 178 -2.95 -13.02 -26.46
C ILE A 178 -3.26 -12.74 -24.99
N ALA A 179 -3.92 -11.62 -24.74
CA ALA A 179 -4.52 -11.30 -23.44
C ALA A 179 -5.89 -11.97 -23.36
N PHE A 180 -6.05 -12.95 -22.48
CA PHE A 180 -7.29 -13.71 -22.29
C PHE A 180 -7.94 -13.30 -20.96
N ASN A 181 -9.17 -12.77 -21.03
CA ASN A 181 -9.91 -12.20 -19.90
C ASN A 181 -9.03 -11.36 -18.95
N ALA A 182 -8.10 -10.62 -19.54
CA ALA A 182 -6.94 -10.12 -18.81
C ALA A 182 -7.19 -8.82 -18.03
N LYS A 183 -6.29 -8.51 -17.11
CA LYS A 183 -6.21 -7.21 -16.44
C LYS A 183 -5.77 -6.12 -17.43
N PRO A 184 -6.12 -4.83 -17.21
CA PRO A 184 -5.83 -3.75 -18.16
C PRO A 184 -4.36 -3.66 -18.59
N ALA A 185 -3.43 -3.89 -17.66
CA ALA A 185 -1.99 -3.83 -17.93
C ALA A 185 -1.55 -4.79 -19.05
N LEU A 186 -2.08 -6.02 -19.10
CA LEU A 186 -1.72 -6.98 -20.14
C LEU A 186 -2.47 -6.69 -21.45
N LYS A 187 -3.73 -6.25 -21.37
CA LYS A 187 -4.54 -5.86 -22.55
C LYS A 187 -3.89 -4.76 -23.37
N GLU A 188 -3.20 -3.83 -22.72
CA GLU A 188 -2.51 -2.72 -23.39
C GLU A 188 -1.32 -3.18 -24.24
N ILE A 189 -0.75 -4.34 -23.92
CA ILE A 189 0.51 -4.83 -24.48
C ILE A 189 0.28 -5.97 -25.48
N ALA A 190 -0.73 -6.82 -25.26
CA ALA A 190 -1.00 -7.97 -26.12
C ALA A 190 -1.40 -7.61 -27.55
N ASP A 191 -1.03 -8.47 -28.51
CA ASP A 191 -1.40 -8.32 -29.93
C ASP A 191 -2.91 -8.46 -30.14
N LYS A 192 -3.51 -9.40 -29.41
CA LYS A 192 -4.94 -9.75 -29.42
C LYS A 192 -5.48 -9.79 -28.00
N VAL A 193 -6.74 -9.39 -27.87
CA VAL A 193 -7.48 -9.42 -26.61
C VAL A 193 -8.73 -10.25 -26.83
N ILE A 194 -8.97 -11.21 -25.93
CA ILE A 194 -10.18 -12.01 -25.85
C ILE A 194 -10.81 -11.68 -24.49
N ASP A 195 -11.93 -10.97 -24.50
CA ASP A 195 -12.62 -10.57 -23.26
C ASP A 195 -13.62 -11.63 -22.76
N ASN A 196 -14.06 -12.53 -23.64
CA ASN A 196 -14.96 -13.61 -23.26
C ASN A 196 -14.16 -14.74 -22.59
N LYS A 197 -14.69 -15.30 -21.49
CA LYS A 197 -14.15 -16.50 -20.84
C LYS A 197 -14.42 -17.77 -21.66
N ASP A 198 -13.89 -17.84 -22.88
CA ASP A 198 -14.00 -18.99 -23.77
C ASP A 198 -12.71 -19.15 -24.59
N LEU A 199 -11.90 -20.16 -24.26
CA LEU A 199 -10.61 -20.39 -24.91
C LEU A 199 -10.74 -20.80 -26.38
N THR A 200 -11.92 -21.27 -26.82
CA THR A 200 -12.13 -21.65 -28.24
C THR A 200 -11.91 -20.48 -29.20
N GLU A 201 -12.03 -19.24 -28.73
CA GLU A 201 -11.75 -18.03 -29.53
C GLU A 201 -10.29 -17.91 -29.98
N ILE A 202 -9.36 -18.66 -29.37
CA ILE A 202 -7.95 -18.71 -29.79
C ILE A 202 -7.79 -19.46 -31.10
N ILE A 203 -8.60 -20.48 -31.36
CA ILE A 203 -8.52 -21.35 -32.54
C ILE A 203 -8.54 -20.54 -33.85
N PRO A 204 -9.54 -19.66 -34.12
CA PRO A 204 -9.61 -18.91 -35.37
C PRO A 204 -8.48 -17.87 -35.53
N LEU A 205 -7.92 -17.35 -34.42
CA LEU A 205 -6.80 -16.41 -34.47
C LEU A 205 -5.55 -17.06 -35.08
N LEU A 206 -5.42 -18.38 -34.93
CA LEU A 206 -4.33 -19.17 -35.48
C LEU A 206 -4.63 -19.69 -36.90
N GLU A 207 -5.81 -19.42 -37.46
CA GLU A 207 -6.29 -19.95 -38.75
C GLU A 207 -6.22 -18.97 -39.94
N THR A 208 -5.96 -17.67 -39.71
CA THR A 208 -6.08 -16.66 -40.78
C THR A 208 -5.06 -16.87 -41.92
N LYS A 209 -5.56 -17.37 -43.07
CA LYS A 209 -4.90 -17.36 -44.38
C LYS A 209 -5.16 -16.03 -45.10
N ASN A 210 -4.08 -15.39 -45.55
CA ASN A 210 -4.08 -14.17 -46.35
C ASN A 210 -4.73 -14.38 -47.74
N ASN A 211 -5.67 -13.51 -48.12
CA ASN A 211 -6.22 -13.45 -49.49
C ASN A 211 -5.64 -12.26 -50.28
N PRO A 212 -5.21 -12.41 -51.55
CA PRO A 212 -4.44 -11.39 -52.26
C PRO A 212 -5.14 -10.83 -53.50
N GLU A 213 -6.19 -10.03 -53.37
CA GLU A 213 -6.77 -9.30 -54.52
C GLU A 213 -7.29 -7.91 -54.13
N ASP A 214 -6.40 -6.95 -53.87
CA ASP A 214 -6.81 -5.53 -53.77
C ASP A 214 -5.65 -4.51 -53.99
N ASN A 215 -4.60 -4.86 -54.72
CA ASN A 215 -3.31 -4.15 -54.61
C ASN A 215 -2.91 -3.19 -55.76
N LYS A 216 -3.81 -2.34 -56.26
CA LYS A 216 -3.41 -1.22 -57.15
C LYS A 216 -4.01 0.16 -56.86
N LYS A 217 -4.91 0.31 -55.88
CA LYS A 217 -5.44 1.63 -55.44
C LYS A 217 -4.98 2.05 -54.03
N GLU A 218 -4.29 1.17 -53.28
CA GLU A 218 -3.90 1.40 -51.88
C GLU A 218 -2.60 2.21 -51.69
N SER A 219 -1.64 2.15 -52.61
CA SER A 219 -0.30 2.74 -52.40
C SER A 219 -0.31 4.27 -52.23
N THR A 220 -1.16 5.00 -52.96
CA THR A 220 -1.23 6.47 -52.87
C THR A 220 -2.08 6.97 -51.68
N LYS A 221 -2.99 6.13 -51.15
CA LYS A 221 -3.79 6.43 -49.96
C LYS A 221 -3.02 6.19 -48.66
N ILE A 222 -2.02 5.30 -48.69
CA ILE A 222 -1.21 4.95 -47.52
C ILE A 222 -0.22 6.07 -47.18
N GLU A 223 0.39 6.74 -48.16
CA GLU A 223 1.37 7.81 -47.90
C GLU A 223 0.74 9.03 -47.24
N GLY A 224 -0.39 9.54 -47.75
CA GLY A 224 -1.11 10.68 -47.12
C GLY A 224 -1.73 10.36 -45.74
N ASN A 225 -1.98 9.10 -45.42
CA ASN A 225 -2.43 8.67 -44.09
C ASN A 225 -1.27 8.47 -43.10
N LEU A 226 -0.05 8.21 -43.59
CA LEU A 226 1.13 8.01 -42.75
C LEU A 226 1.63 9.34 -42.17
N ASP A 227 1.63 10.39 -43.00
CA ASP A 227 2.03 11.73 -42.59
C ASP A 227 1.05 12.31 -41.54
N ASN A 228 -0.27 12.19 -41.79
CA ASN A 228 -1.29 12.58 -40.80
C ASN A 228 -1.16 11.83 -39.47
N ALA A 229 -0.83 10.53 -39.49
CA ALA A 229 -0.66 9.73 -38.28
C ALA A 229 0.64 10.08 -37.52
N MET A 230 1.69 10.54 -38.22
CA MET A 230 2.89 11.08 -37.60
C MET A 230 2.64 12.42 -36.92
N ASP A 231 1.89 13.33 -37.56
CA ASP A 231 1.54 14.63 -36.96
C ASP A 231 0.66 14.46 -35.70
N LEU A 232 -0.32 13.55 -35.75
CA LEU A 232 -1.14 13.17 -34.59
C LEU A 232 -0.29 12.61 -33.45
N LYS A 233 0.69 11.76 -33.77
CA LYS A 233 1.62 11.21 -32.78
C LYS A 233 2.42 12.32 -32.10
N ASP A 234 3.01 13.24 -32.85
CA ASP A 234 3.79 14.35 -32.31
C ASP A 234 2.93 15.27 -31.41
N GLU A 235 1.65 15.44 -31.75
CA GLU A 235 0.70 16.17 -30.90
C GLU A 235 0.43 15.44 -29.59
N TYR A 236 0.22 14.12 -29.64
CA TYR A 236 0.01 13.30 -28.44
C TYR A 236 1.25 13.21 -27.56
N GLU A 237 2.46 13.11 -28.13
CA GLU A 237 3.71 13.13 -27.37
C GLU A 237 3.92 14.48 -26.65
N LYS A 238 3.56 15.60 -27.30
CA LYS A 238 3.56 16.92 -26.65
C LYS A 238 2.54 17.03 -25.51
N LYS A 239 1.34 16.45 -25.68
CA LYS A 239 0.34 16.38 -24.60
C LYS A 239 0.83 15.51 -23.45
N LEU A 240 1.47 14.38 -23.75
CA LEU A 240 2.04 13.46 -22.77
C LEU A 240 3.14 14.12 -21.95
N SER A 241 4.04 14.89 -22.58
CA SER A 241 5.09 15.65 -21.90
C SER A 241 4.50 16.62 -20.86
N LYS A 242 3.46 17.37 -21.24
CA LYS A 242 2.78 18.32 -20.34
C LYS A 242 2.10 17.62 -19.16
N ILE A 243 1.38 16.53 -19.42
CA ILE A 243 0.72 15.74 -18.35
C ILE A 243 1.77 15.13 -17.42
N SER A 244 2.91 14.68 -17.95
CA SER A 244 4.01 14.15 -17.15
C SER A 244 4.62 15.20 -16.23
N GLU A 245 4.87 16.41 -16.73
CA GLU A 245 5.37 17.54 -15.94
C GLU A 245 4.38 17.91 -14.81
N GLU A 246 3.09 18.02 -15.12
CA GLU A 246 2.05 18.31 -14.12
C GLU A 246 1.94 17.21 -13.06
N ARG A 247 1.97 15.94 -13.48
CA ARG A 247 1.97 14.78 -12.56
C ARG A 247 3.19 14.82 -11.64
N GLU A 248 4.36 15.11 -12.18
CA GLU A 248 5.59 15.20 -11.40
C GLU A 248 5.53 16.34 -10.37
N GLN A 249 4.98 17.51 -10.75
CA GLN A 249 4.74 18.61 -9.82
C GLN A 249 3.82 18.22 -8.66
N PHE A 250 2.70 17.55 -8.94
CA PHE A 250 1.79 17.09 -7.87
C PHE A 250 2.44 16.03 -6.97
N ASN A 251 3.24 15.12 -7.54
CA ASN A 251 4.00 14.14 -6.75
C ASN A 251 5.04 14.80 -5.84
N GLN A 252 5.74 15.83 -6.34
CA GLN A 252 6.68 16.61 -5.52
C GLN A 252 5.95 17.36 -4.40
N GLN A 253 4.79 17.95 -4.67
CA GLN A 253 3.96 18.58 -3.65
C GLN A 253 3.48 17.56 -2.60
N ALA A 254 3.00 16.40 -3.02
CA ALA A 254 2.60 15.33 -2.11
C ALA A 254 3.78 14.88 -1.24
N LYS A 255 4.99 14.76 -1.80
CA LYS A 255 6.20 14.44 -1.01
C LYS A 255 6.48 15.50 0.06
N LYS A 256 6.43 16.79 -0.29
CA LYS A 256 6.64 17.90 0.66
C LYS A 256 5.61 17.88 1.79
N TYR A 257 4.33 17.71 1.49
CA TYR A 257 3.30 17.68 2.52
C TYR A 257 3.37 16.42 3.41
N ARG A 258 3.85 15.30 2.86
CA ARG A 258 4.14 14.10 3.65
C ARG A 258 5.28 14.35 4.64
N GLU A 259 6.38 14.93 4.19
CA GLU A 259 7.52 15.29 5.06
C GLU A 259 7.08 16.23 6.18
N ILE A 260 6.34 17.30 5.84
CA ILE A 260 5.79 18.25 6.83
C ILE A 260 4.87 17.54 7.83
N ARG A 261 3.96 16.67 7.35
CA ARG A 261 3.05 15.91 8.21
C ARG A 261 3.83 15.01 9.18
N ASP A 262 4.85 14.32 8.70
CA ASP A 262 5.63 13.39 9.50
C ASP A 262 6.48 14.14 10.55
N GLU A 263 7.05 15.30 10.19
CA GLU A 263 7.73 16.20 11.13
C GLU A 263 6.78 16.72 12.22
N LEU A 264 5.59 17.20 11.83
CA LEU A 264 4.59 17.68 12.78
C LEU A 264 4.11 16.58 13.72
N ASN A 265 3.88 15.37 13.20
CA ASN A 265 3.49 14.21 14.02
C ASN A 265 4.60 13.79 15.01
N ASN A 266 5.87 13.91 14.62
CA ASN A 266 6.97 13.65 15.53
C ASN A 266 7.04 14.72 16.62
N SER A 267 6.94 16.00 16.26
CA SER A 267 6.88 17.09 17.23
C SER A 267 5.68 16.97 18.17
N LEU A 268 4.54 16.50 17.67
CA LEU A 268 3.34 16.23 18.49
C LEU A 268 3.63 15.18 19.56
N LYS A 269 4.26 14.07 19.20
CA LYS A 269 4.64 13.01 20.15
C LYS A 269 5.61 13.51 21.21
N GLU A 270 6.61 14.29 20.81
CA GLU A 270 7.58 14.87 21.73
C GLU A 270 6.91 15.82 22.74
N ASN A 271 6.08 16.76 22.26
CA ASN A 271 5.35 17.69 23.12
C ASN A 271 4.37 16.98 24.05
N LEU A 272 3.69 15.94 23.56
CA LEU A 272 2.77 15.14 24.37
C LEU A 272 3.52 14.40 25.50
N ASN A 273 4.69 13.82 25.20
CA ASN A 273 5.52 13.15 26.21
C ASN A 273 5.99 14.12 27.29
N VAL A 274 6.39 15.33 26.89
CA VAL A 274 6.77 16.40 27.84
C VAL A 274 5.58 16.82 28.71
N ALA A 275 4.39 16.97 28.12
CA ALA A 275 3.18 17.28 28.86
C ALA A 275 2.81 16.18 29.89
N ILE A 276 3.00 14.91 29.52
CA ILE A 276 2.79 13.77 30.42
C ILE A 276 3.80 13.78 31.57
N ASP A 277 5.08 14.07 31.31
CA ASP A 277 6.10 14.17 32.37
C ASP A 277 5.74 15.28 33.38
N PHE A 278 5.29 16.44 32.91
CA PHE A 278 4.81 17.50 33.80
C PHE A 278 3.57 17.09 34.61
N ARG A 279 2.65 16.33 34.02
CA ARG A 279 1.50 15.76 34.73
C ARG A 279 1.94 14.82 35.83
N ASP A 280 2.91 13.96 35.57
CA ASP A 280 3.37 12.98 36.53
C ASP A 280 4.19 13.63 37.65
N LYS A 281 5.01 14.64 37.34
CA LYS A 281 5.69 15.50 38.34
C LYS A 281 4.68 16.23 39.24
N ARG A 282 3.66 16.86 38.65
CA ARG A 282 2.57 17.51 39.41
C ARG A 282 1.85 16.51 40.31
N ASN A 283 1.56 15.31 39.83
CA ASN A 283 0.87 14.29 40.63
C ASN A 283 1.71 13.87 41.84
N LYS A 284 3.02 13.66 41.68
CA LYS A 284 3.94 13.37 42.80
C LYS A 284 3.93 14.47 43.85
N ILE A 285 4.00 15.73 43.42
CA ILE A 285 3.97 16.87 44.34
C ILE A 285 2.62 16.97 45.04
N ASN A 286 1.50 16.73 44.34
CA ASN A 286 0.19 16.72 44.96
C ASN A 286 0.05 15.63 46.04
N GLU A 287 0.66 14.46 45.86
CA GLU A 287 0.72 13.43 46.91
C GLU A 287 1.51 13.92 48.13
N GLU A 288 2.62 14.63 47.93
CA GLU A 288 3.40 15.22 49.02
C GLU A 288 2.64 16.35 49.73
N VAL A 289 1.93 17.20 48.98
CA VAL A 289 1.03 18.22 49.53
C VAL A 289 -0.03 17.57 50.41
N GLU A 290 -0.63 16.47 49.96
CA GLU A 290 -1.66 15.76 50.73
C GLU A 290 -1.09 15.14 52.01
N LYS A 291 0.11 14.56 51.96
CA LYS A 291 0.82 14.04 53.14
C LYS A 291 1.10 15.15 54.16
N ASN A 292 1.64 16.29 53.71
CA ASN A 292 1.92 17.42 54.60
C ASN A 292 0.65 18.07 55.15
N LYS A 293 -0.45 18.14 54.38
CA LYS A 293 -1.76 18.56 54.88
C LYS A 293 -2.26 17.65 56.01
N LYS A 294 -2.18 16.32 55.82
CA LYS A 294 -2.57 15.35 56.87
C LYS A 294 -1.73 15.51 58.14
N LEU A 295 -0.41 15.72 58.01
CA LEU A 295 0.47 15.93 59.16
C LEU A 295 0.16 17.25 59.89
N ARG A 296 -0.04 18.34 59.14
CA ARG A 296 -0.47 19.63 59.68
C ARG A 296 -1.82 19.55 60.38
N ASP A 297 -2.78 18.86 59.79
CA ASP A 297 -4.12 18.75 60.34
C ASP A 297 -4.12 17.89 61.61
N LYS A 298 -3.29 16.84 61.69
CA LYS A 298 -3.02 16.08 62.93
C LYS A 298 -2.41 16.97 64.02
N ALA A 299 -1.35 17.72 63.68
CA ALA A 299 -0.72 18.65 64.63
C ALA A 299 -1.72 19.67 65.15
N ASN A 300 -2.57 20.23 64.28
CA ASN A 300 -3.64 21.16 64.66
C ASN A 300 -4.74 20.51 65.51
N GLU A 301 -5.12 19.26 65.24
CA GLU A 301 -6.07 18.52 66.07
C GLU A 301 -5.51 18.25 67.47
N GLU A 302 -4.24 17.87 67.58
CA GLU A 302 -3.55 17.68 68.86
C GLU A 302 -3.45 19.01 69.63
N LEU A 303 -3.10 20.09 68.94
CA LEU A 303 -3.07 21.44 69.50
C LEU A 303 -4.46 21.85 70.01
N LYS A 304 -5.52 21.57 69.25
CA LYS A 304 -6.91 21.85 69.66
C LYS A 304 -7.35 20.98 70.85
N LYS A 305 -6.93 19.72 70.93
CA LYS A 305 -7.19 18.84 72.10
C LYS A 305 -6.44 19.32 73.34
N MET A 306 -5.20 19.79 73.20
CA MET A 306 -4.45 20.41 74.30
C MET A 306 -5.10 21.72 74.76
N GLU A 307 -5.55 22.58 73.85
CA GLU A 307 -6.29 23.79 74.19
C GLU A 307 -7.65 23.51 74.85
N TRP A 308 -8.28 22.37 74.52
CA TRP A 308 -9.52 21.92 75.15
C TRP A 308 -9.32 21.33 76.55
N SER A 309 -8.16 20.72 76.83
CA SER A 309 -7.85 20.06 78.10
C SER A 309 -7.19 20.98 79.12
N SER A 310 -6.46 22.02 78.70
CA SER A 310 -5.75 22.96 79.57
C SER A 310 -6.62 24.03 80.24
N GLY A 311 -7.96 23.90 80.25
CA GLY A 311 -8.86 24.89 80.86
C GLY A 311 -8.87 26.26 80.15
N ARG A 312 -8.14 26.41 79.04
CA ARG A 312 -7.97 27.64 78.26
C ARG A 312 -9.30 28.21 77.75
N ARG A 313 -10.27 27.34 77.42
CA ARG A 313 -11.60 27.73 76.97
C ARG A 313 -12.42 28.40 78.07
N ASP A 314 -12.32 27.92 79.30
CA ASP A 314 -13.02 28.51 80.44
C ASP A 314 -12.31 29.80 80.88
N ARG A 315 -10.97 29.86 80.81
CA ARG A 315 -10.20 31.10 80.94
C ARG A 315 -10.62 32.15 79.89
N MET A 316 -10.73 31.79 78.61
CA MET A 316 -11.12 32.70 77.53
C MET A 316 -12.58 33.18 77.64
N LYS A 317 -13.50 32.35 78.16
CA LYS A 317 -14.87 32.78 78.49
C LYS A 317 -14.87 33.78 79.64
N LEU A 318 -14.12 33.50 80.71
CA LEU A 318 -13.96 34.38 81.86
C LEU A 318 -13.33 35.72 81.45
N GLU A 319 -12.29 35.72 80.63
CA GLU A 319 -11.67 36.95 80.10
C GLU A 319 -12.64 37.78 79.25
N ASN A 320 -13.42 37.14 78.37
CA ASN A 320 -14.41 37.84 77.56
C ASN A 320 -15.56 38.40 78.40
N GLU A 321 -15.96 37.72 79.48
CA GLU A 321 -16.96 38.22 80.44
C GLU A 321 -16.41 39.39 81.26
N ILE A 322 -15.18 39.30 81.75
CA ILE A 322 -14.49 40.40 82.44
C ILE A 322 -14.39 41.62 81.51
N LYS A 323 -13.95 41.43 80.27
CA LYS A 323 -13.82 42.51 79.27
C LYS A 323 -15.15 43.16 78.91
N LYS A 324 -16.25 42.39 78.90
CA LYS A 324 -17.61 42.92 78.74
C LYS A 324 -18.03 43.75 79.95
N ILE A 325 -17.77 43.27 81.18
CA ILE A 325 -18.11 43.99 82.41
C ILE A 325 -17.29 45.28 82.51
N ASP A 326 -15.98 45.22 82.26
CA ASP A 326 -15.07 46.38 82.27
C ASP A 326 -15.53 47.43 81.24
N LYS A 327 -15.85 47.01 80.01
CA LYS A 327 -16.38 47.92 78.98
C LYS A 327 -17.72 48.54 79.37
N ILE A 328 -18.58 47.80 80.08
CA ILE A 328 -19.85 48.32 80.59
C ILE A 328 -19.63 49.38 81.67
N ILE A 329 -18.65 49.17 82.56
CA ILE A 329 -18.25 50.14 83.59
C ILE A 329 -17.66 51.40 82.94
N GLU A 330 -16.79 51.24 81.94
CA GLU A 330 -16.11 52.37 81.26
C GLU A 330 -17.05 53.24 80.41
N THR A 331 -18.06 52.64 79.77
CA THR A 331 -18.88 53.33 78.75
C THR A 331 -20.24 53.80 79.24
N ARG A 332 -20.71 53.39 80.44
CA ARG A 332 -22.05 53.72 80.94
C ARG A 332 -22.00 54.40 82.30
N VAL A 333 -22.78 55.48 82.45
CA VAL A 333 -23.00 56.13 83.75
C VAL A 333 -23.98 55.29 84.57
N LEU A 334 -23.49 54.70 85.66
CA LEU A 334 -24.23 53.76 86.50
C LEU A 334 -24.45 54.32 87.91
N ASP A 335 -25.44 53.79 88.63
CA ASP A 335 -25.64 54.07 90.06
C ASP A 335 -24.57 53.34 90.89
N ILE A 336 -24.04 54.00 91.93
CA ILE A 336 -22.91 53.55 92.78
C ILE A 336 -23.11 52.11 93.27
N LYS A 337 -24.35 51.72 93.61
CA LYS A 337 -24.65 50.35 94.05
C LYS A 337 -24.52 49.30 92.94
N LYS A 338 -24.87 49.65 91.69
CA LYS A 338 -24.79 48.75 90.53
C LYS A 338 -23.37 48.66 90.00
N GLU A 339 -22.63 49.77 90.01
CA GLU A 339 -21.22 49.82 89.65
C GLU A 339 -20.37 48.98 90.61
N ASN A 340 -20.54 49.16 91.93
CA ASN A 340 -19.84 48.34 92.94
C ASN A 340 -20.16 46.84 92.82
N LYS A 341 -21.36 46.48 92.38
CA LYS A 341 -21.74 45.08 92.14
C LYS A 341 -21.00 44.52 90.92
N LEU A 342 -20.96 45.25 89.81
CA LEU A 342 -20.22 44.85 88.61
C LEU A 342 -18.71 44.76 88.87
N VAL A 343 -18.14 45.68 89.65
CA VAL A 343 -16.73 45.63 90.08
C VAL A 343 -16.46 44.40 90.94
N LYS A 344 -17.38 44.04 91.85
CA LYS A 344 -17.26 42.83 92.67
C LYS A 344 -17.36 41.56 91.80
N ASP A 345 -18.32 41.50 90.90
CA ASP A 345 -18.51 40.38 89.98
C ASP A 345 -17.28 40.22 89.06
N ALA A 346 -16.70 41.32 88.54
CA ALA A 346 -15.46 41.29 87.77
C ALA A 346 -14.25 40.83 88.60
N ASN A 347 -14.14 41.25 89.87
CA ASN A 347 -13.08 40.83 90.76
C ASN A 347 -13.19 39.35 91.16
N ASP A 348 -14.40 38.84 91.37
CA ASP A 348 -14.64 37.42 91.64
C ASP A 348 -14.32 36.56 90.40
N LEU A 349 -14.61 37.05 89.19
CA LEU A 349 -14.20 36.41 87.93
C LEU A 349 -12.68 36.46 87.73
N ARG A 350 -12.02 37.59 88.05
CA ARG A 350 -10.55 37.72 88.02
C ARG A 350 -9.87 36.78 89.02
N LYS A 351 -10.46 36.57 90.19
CA LYS A 351 -9.96 35.63 91.20
C LYS A 351 -10.04 34.18 90.71
N LYS A 352 -11.15 33.80 90.09
CA LYS A 352 -11.31 32.49 89.42
C LYS A 352 -10.34 32.31 88.25
N LEU A 353 -10.03 33.38 87.51
CA LEU A 353 -9.04 33.37 86.44
C LEU A 353 -7.62 33.09 86.96
N MET A 354 -7.28 33.66 88.13
CA MET A 354 -5.96 33.56 88.75
C MET A 354 -5.70 32.19 89.40
N GLU A 355 -6.76 31.46 89.79
CA GLU A 355 -6.67 30.09 90.30
C GLU A 355 -6.40 29.04 89.20
N ILE A 356 -6.63 29.37 87.93
CA ILE A 356 -6.25 28.52 86.79
C ILE A 356 -4.75 28.73 86.52
N GLN A 357 -3.90 27.89 87.11
CA GLN A 357 -2.47 27.82 86.76
C GLN A 357 -2.30 27.19 85.38
N GLU A 358 -1.47 27.79 84.52
CA GLU A 358 -0.98 27.10 83.32
C GLU A 358 0.16 26.18 83.74
N ASP A 359 0.10 24.90 83.35
CA ASP A 359 1.28 24.03 83.38
C ASP A 359 2.28 24.55 82.34
N GLU A 360 3.46 25.01 82.76
CA GLU A 360 4.52 25.48 81.86
C GLU A 360 4.89 24.44 80.80
N GLY A 361 4.82 23.14 81.14
CA GLY A 361 5.07 22.04 80.20
C GLY A 361 4.04 21.93 79.07
N VAL A 362 2.76 22.22 79.33
CA VAL A 362 1.71 22.23 78.30
C VAL A 362 1.88 23.44 77.37
N GLN A 363 2.49 24.53 77.86
CA GLN A 363 2.82 25.70 77.05
C GLN A 363 3.97 25.42 76.09
N GLU A 364 5.03 24.75 76.53
CA GLU A 364 6.16 24.34 75.68
C GLU A 364 5.71 23.34 74.60
N GLU A 365 4.96 22.29 74.97
CA GLU A 365 4.42 21.31 74.01
C GLU A 365 3.50 21.96 72.97
N ALA A 366 2.66 22.91 73.38
CA ALA A 366 1.79 23.65 72.46
C ALA A 366 2.59 24.57 71.52
N GLN A 367 3.71 25.16 71.97
CA GLN A 367 4.60 25.95 71.12
C GLN A 367 5.33 25.08 70.11
N GLU A 368 5.78 23.89 70.48
CA GLU A 368 6.40 22.92 69.57
C GLU A 368 5.40 22.40 68.51
N LEU A 369 4.17 22.05 68.91
CA LEU A 369 3.11 21.66 67.98
C LEU A 369 2.72 22.80 67.02
N LYS A 370 2.77 24.04 67.49
CA LYS A 370 2.54 25.21 66.65
C LYS A 370 3.67 25.40 65.64
N ALA A 371 4.92 25.31 66.07
CA ALA A 371 6.08 25.43 65.19
C ALA A 371 6.12 24.31 64.13
N THR A 372 5.77 23.08 64.51
CA THR A 372 5.68 21.96 63.57
C THR A 372 4.53 22.14 62.58
N SER A 373 3.37 22.62 63.02
CA SER A 373 2.23 22.96 62.14
C SER A 373 2.56 24.08 61.16
N GLU A 374 3.23 25.15 61.62
CA GLU A 374 3.70 26.25 60.77
C GLU A 374 4.71 25.77 59.73
N SER A 375 5.62 24.87 60.11
CA SER A 375 6.58 24.25 59.17
C SER A 375 5.88 23.42 58.09
N TYR A 376 4.90 22.58 58.46
CA TYR A 376 4.13 21.83 57.47
C TYR A 376 3.25 22.73 56.60
N HIS A 377 2.72 23.82 57.15
CA HIS A 377 1.98 24.82 56.38
C HIS A 377 2.87 25.50 55.33
N ALA A 378 4.08 25.93 55.71
CA ALA A 378 5.05 26.52 54.78
C ALA A 378 5.40 25.55 53.64
N LYS A 379 5.67 24.28 53.96
CA LYS A 379 5.92 23.23 52.95
C LYS A 379 4.74 23.00 52.01
N VAL A 380 3.51 23.04 52.53
CA VAL A 380 2.30 22.92 51.70
C VAL A 380 2.16 24.08 50.73
N VAL A 381 2.48 25.31 51.15
CA VAL A 381 2.44 26.48 50.26
C VAL A 381 3.47 26.34 49.15
N GLU A 382 4.73 26.05 49.48
CA GLU A 382 5.81 25.88 48.51
C GLU A 382 5.51 24.77 47.48
N LEU A 383 5.12 23.58 47.97
CA LEU A 383 4.76 22.47 47.08
C LEU A 383 3.51 22.77 46.24
N SER A 384 2.56 23.55 46.76
CA SER A 384 1.38 23.96 46.00
C SER A 384 1.71 24.95 44.89
N GLU A 385 2.67 25.86 45.12
CA GLU A 385 3.19 26.75 44.07
C GLU A 385 3.92 25.96 42.99
N GLN A 386 4.80 25.02 43.36
CA GLN A 386 5.48 24.14 42.40
C GLN A 386 4.49 23.29 41.57
N ALA A 387 3.45 22.74 42.21
CA ALA A 387 2.41 22.01 41.49
C ALA A 387 1.66 22.89 40.49
N GLN A 388 1.43 24.16 40.83
CA GLN A 388 0.81 25.13 39.95
C GLN A 388 1.69 25.47 38.75
N GLU A 389 3.00 25.67 38.94
CA GLU A 389 3.96 25.89 37.85
C GLU A 389 3.99 24.72 36.85
N TYR A 390 4.02 23.48 37.35
CA TYR A 390 3.97 22.29 36.50
C TYR A 390 2.62 22.15 35.78
N HIS A 391 1.52 22.58 36.40
CA HIS A 391 0.22 22.60 35.77
C HIS A 391 0.15 23.63 34.63
N GLU A 392 0.67 24.83 34.84
CA GLU A 392 0.72 25.87 33.80
C GLU A 392 1.62 25.45 32.63
N SER A 393 2.81 24.90 32.92
CA SER A 393 3.72 24.36 31.90
C SER A 393 3.04 23.26 31.09
N MET A 394 2.36 22.32 31.75
CA MET A 394 1.59 21.27 31.10
C MET A 394 0.52 21.85 30.14
N LEU A 395 -0.23 22.86 30.58
CA LEU A 395 -1.26 23.48 29.75
C LEU A 395 -0.67 24.16 28.51
N GLU A 396 0.51 24.77 28.61
CA GLU A 396 1.22 25.35 27.48
C GLU A 396 1.57 24.29 26.42
N TYR A 397 2.10 23.14 26.85
CA TYR A 397 2.42 22.04 25.93
C TYR A 397 1.18 21.40 25.31
N PHE A 398 0.06 21.32 26.03
CA PHE A 398 -1.22 20.87 25.45
C PHE A 398 -1.72 21.82 24.37
N ARG A 399 -1.68 23.14 24.60
CA ARG A 399 -2.06 24.12 23.57
C ARG A 399 -1.18 24.01 22.33
N LYS A 400 0.14 23.89 22.50
CA LYS A 400 1.07 23.65 21.39
C LYS A 400 0.75 22.35 20.65
N THR A 401 0.38 21.30 21.38
CA THR A 401 -0.01 20.00 20.80
C THR A 401 -1.28 20.12 19.94
N ASP A 402 -2.29 20.86 20.41
CA ASP A 402 -3.52 21.10 19.65
C ASP A 402 -3.27 21.93 18.37
N GLU A 403 -2.38 22.92 18.44
CA GLU A 403 -1.95 23.69 17.26
C GLU A 403 -1.20 22.82 16.25
N ILE A 404 -0.23 22.02 16.71
CA ILE A 404 0.52 21.09 15.86
C ILE A 404 -0.42 20.06 15.23
N ARG A 405 -1.39 19.56 15.98
CA ARG A 405 -2.39 18.63 15.48
C ARG A 405 -3.21 19.23 14.34
N THR A 406 -3.69 20.46 14.53
CA THR A 406 -4.46 21.18 13.49
C THR A 406 -3.62 21.37 12.23
N ASN A 407 -2.36 21.78 12.38
CA ASN A 407 -1.42 21.93 11.26
C ASN A 407 -1.12 20.59 10.57
N ALA A 408 -1.00 19.51 11.32
CA ALA A 408 -0.78 18.16 10.79
C ALA A 408 -1.98 17.67 9.99
N ASP A 409 -3.20 17.92 10.47
CA ASP A 409 -4.44 17.60 9.77
C ASP A 409 -4.58 18.40 8.46
N GLU A 410 -4.24 19.70 8.48
CA GLU A 410 -4.20 20.53 7.26
C GLU A 410 -3.15 20.05 6.25
N ALA A 411 -1.93 19.71 6.72
CA ALA A 411 -0.89 19.14 5.87
C ALA A 411 -1.33 17.81 5.27
N HIS A 412 -2.05 16.98 6.04
CA HIS A 412 -2.60 15.73 5.56
C HIS A 412 -3.69 15.93 4.50
N GLN A 413 -4.59 16.90 4.67
CA GLN A 413 -5.57 17.25 3.63
C GLN A 413 -4.90 17.68 2.33
N LYS A 414 -3.92 18.60 2.40
CA LYS A 414 -3.16 19.05 1.22
C LYS A 414 -2.39 17.91 0.55
N PHE A 415 -1.88 16.95 1.34
CA PHE A 415 -1.28 15.72 0.81
C PHE A 415 -2.28 14.88 0.02
N LEU A 416 -3.49 14.68 0.55
CA LEU A 416 -4.55 13.91 -0.12
C LEU A 416 -4.99 14.59 -1.42
N GLU A 417 -5.17 15.90 -1.41
CA GLU A 417 -5.49 16.68 -2.61
C GLU A 417 -4.40 16.54 -3.69
N ALA A 418 -3.13 16.71 -3.32
CA ALA A 418 -2.01 16.55 -4.25
C ALA A 418 -1.92 15.11 -4.79
N LYS A 419 -2.16 14.10 -3.95
CA LYS A 419 -2.16 12.68 -4.35
C LYS A 419 -3.30 12.36 -5.32
N ASN A 420 -4.50 12.87 -5.04
CA ASN A 420 -5.67 12.68 -5.90
C ASN A 420 -5.47 13.36 -7.26
N ASN A 421 -4.95 14.58 -7.28
CA ASN A 421 -4.60 15.29 -8.51
C ASN A 421 -3.51 14.57 -9.31
N ALA A 422 -2.47 14.04 -8.66
CA ALA A 422 -1.45 13.24 -9.31
C ALA A 422 -2.03 11.95 -9.92
N SER A 423 -2.99 11.32 -9.24
CA SER A 423 -3.65 10.10 -9.70
C SER A 423 -4.55 10.37 -10.91
N ALA A 424 -5.33 11.46 -10.89
CA ALA A 424 -6.12 11.90 -12.04
C ALA A 424 -5.23 12.18 -13.26
N LYS A 425 -4.12 12.91 -13.08
CA LYS A 425 -3.15 13.15 -14.16
C LYS A 425 -2.46 11.88 -14.65
N HIS A 426 -2.27 10.88 -13.77
CA HIS A 426 -1.75 9.59 -14.17
C HIS A 426 -2.75 8.79 -15.01
N GLU A 427 -4.05 8.92 -14.74
CA GLU A 427 -5.11 8.34 -15.57
C GLU A 427 -5.18 9.03 -16.94
N ASP A 428 -5.12 10.36 -16.99
CA ASP A 428 -5.01 11.12 -18.24
C ASP A 428 -3.76 10.70 -19.04
N PHE A 429 -2.63 10.53 -18.36
CA PHE A 429 -1.38 10.07 -18.96
C PHE A 429 -1.55 8.70 -19.61
N LYS A 430 -2.18 7.75 -18.92
CA LYS A 430 -2.47 6.41 -19.46
C LYS A 430 -3.38 6.47 -20.67
N SER A 431 -4.42 7.29 -20.63
CA SER A 431 -5.33 7.49 -21.77
C SER A 431 -4.57 7.96 -23.02
N VAL A 432 -3.76 9.02 -22.87
CA VAL A 432 -2.96 9.57 -23.98
C VAL A 432 -1.91 8.57 -24.46
N LEU A 433 -1.27 7.82 -23.56
CA LEU A 433 -0.30 6.79 -23.90
C LEU A 433 -0.94 5.63 -24.67
N GLY A 434 -2.17 5.24 -24.30
CA GLY A 434 -2.99 4.30 -25.06
C GLY A 434 -3.34 4.80 -26.45
N GLU A 435 -3.62 6.09 -26.62
CA GLU A 435 -3.81 6.70 -27.95
C GLU A 435 -2.53 6.68 -28.79
N ILE A 436 -1.37 6.99 -28.19
CA ILE A 436 -0.05 6.88 -28.84
C ILE A 436 0.22 5.44 -29.28
N HIS A 437 -0.08 4.45 -28.43
CA HIS A 437 0.07 3.04 -28.79
C HIS A 437 -0.83 2.64 -29.95
N LYS A 438 -2.09 3.09 -29.97
CA LYS A 438 -3.00 2.86 -31.12
C LYS A 438 -2.44 3.47 -32.41
N VAL A 439 -1.92 4.69 -32.34
CA VAL A 439 -1.30 5.38 -33.49
C VAL A 439 -0.03 4.66 -33.94
N ASN A 440 0.84 4.22 -33.02
CA ASN A 440 2.04 3.44 -33.33
C ASN A 440 1.70 2.07 -33.93
N LYS A 441 0.65 1.40 -33.45
CA LYS A 441 0.14 0.14 -34.02
C LYS A 441 -0.38 0.35 -35.44
N GLN A 442 -1.12 1.43 -35.68
CA GLN A 442 -1.56 1.83 -37.02
C GLN A 442 -0.37 2.13 -37.94
N LEU A 443 0.61 2.90 -37.48
CA LEU A 443 1.85 3.20 -38.23
C LEU A 443 2.65 1.93 -38.54
N GLY A 444 2.80 1.01 -37.58
CA GLY A 444 3.46 -0.27 -37.76
C GLY A 444 2.75 -1.17 -38.78
N GLY A 445 1.42 -1.26 -38.69
CA GLY A 445 0.59 -1.98 -39.65
C GLY A 445 0.65 -1.38 -41.06
N MET A 446 0.59 -0.05 -41.18
CA MET A 446 0.74 0.66 -42.46
C MET A 446 2.13 0.46 -43.07
N ARG A 447 3.20 0.53 -42.26
CA ARG A 447 4.59 0.26 -42.70
C ARG A 447 4.79 -1.20 -43.11
N SER A 448 4.16 -2.16 -42.43
CA SER A 448 4.19 -3.57 -42.81
C SER A 448 3.47 -3.79 -44.14
N LYS A 449 2.25 -3.27 -44.27
CA LYS A 449 1.48 -3.33 -45.52
C LYS A 449 2.25 -2.70 -46.69
N ARG A 450 2.91 -1.56 -46.47
CA ARG A 450 3.78 -0.93 -47.48
C ARG A 450 4.91 -1.85 -47.92
N ARG A 451 5.66 -2.44 -46.97
CA ARG A 451 6.75 -3.39 -47.28
C ARG A 451 6.24 -4.64 -48.01
N ASP A 452 5.07 -5.14 -47.64
CA ASP A 452 4.45 -6.28 -48.31
C ASP A 452 4.01 -5.94 -49.75
N ILE A 453 3.45 -4.75 -49.96
CA ILE A 453 3.08 -4.25 -51.30
C ILE A 453 4.35 -4.08 -52.16
N GLU A 454 5.40 -3.45 -51.63
CA GLU A 454 6.68 -3.24 -52.33
C GLU A 454 7.36 -4.58 -52.67
N SER A 455 7.40 -5.53 -51.72
CA SER A 455 7.96 -6.87 -51.91
C SER A 455 7.17 -7.69 -52.94
N ARG A 456 5.83 -7.62 -52.91
CA ARG A 456 4.97 -8.28 -53.91
C ARG A 456 5.10 -7.64 -55.28
N ALA A 457 5.24 -6.32 -55.37
CA ALA A 457 5.50 -5.63 -56.62
C ALA A 457 6.87 -6.04 -57.21
N SER A 458 7.91 -6.15 -56.37
CA SER A 458 9.23 -6.66 -56.78
C SER A 458 9.12 -8.08 -57.31
N ARG A 459 8.51 -9.00 -56.56
CA ARG A 459 8.34 -10.41 -56.98
C ARG A 459 7.52 -10.56 -58.25
N LYS A 460 6.49 -9.72 -58.44
CA LYS A 460 5.70 -9.69 -59.68
C LYS A 460 6.53 -9.20 -60.85
N LYS A 461 7.33 -8.15 -60.66
CA LYS A 461 8.25 -7.65 -61.68
C LYS A 461 9.31 -8.69 -62.04
N ASP A 462 9.89 -9.37 -61.05
CA ASP A 462 10.86 -10.44 -61.27
C ASP A 462 10.26 -11.64 -62.01
N ARG A 463 8.99 -11.98 -61.73
CA ARG A 463 8.26 -13.04 -62.45
C ARG A 463 7.94 -12.66 -63.89
N GLU A 464 7.47 -11.43 -64.12
CA GLU A 464 7.20 -10.90 -65.47
C GLU A 464 8.51 -10.78 -66.29
N GLU A 465 9.63 -10.39 -65.65
CA GLU A 465 10.95 -10.37 -66.28
C GLU A 465 11.45 -11.78 -66.63
N LYS A 466 11.22 -12.77 -65.75
CA LYS A 466 11.56 -14.17 -66.00
C LYS A 466 10.73 -14.80 -67.12
N GLU A 467 9.42 -14.56 -67.16
CA GLU A 467 8.53 -15.07 -68.23
C GLU A 467 8.94 -14.49 -69.59
N LYS A 468 9.29 -13.20 -69.65
CA LYS A 468 9.86 -12.57 -70.85
C LYS A 468 11.21 -13.17 -71.24
N ALA A 469 12.08 -13.44 -70.27
CA ALA A 469 13.37 -14.08 -70.53
C ALA A 469 13.20 -15.50 -71.10
N GLU A 470 12.23 -16.30 -70.61
CA GLU A 470 11.91 -17.63 -71.17
C GLU A 470 11.35 -17.55 -72.60
N GLU A 471 10.56 -16.53 -72.90
CA GLU A 471 10.01 -16.29 -74.25
C GLU A 471 11.11 -15.86 -75.24
N ILE A 472 12.03 -15.00 -74.80
CA ILE A 472 13.24 -14.61 -75.55
C ILE A 472 14.11 -15.85 -75.81
N TYR A 473 14.28 -16.73 -74.83
CA TYR A 473 15.04 -17.98 -75.00
C TYR A 473 14.40 -18.92 -76.02
N ARG A 474 13.06 -19.04 -76.05
CA ARG A 474 12.36 -19.80 -77.10
C ARG A 474 12.57 -19.19 -78.48
N ARG A 475 12.45 -17.87 -78.62
CA ARG A 475 12.73 -17.16 -79.89
C ARG A 475 14.17 -17.37 -80.35
N PHE A 476 15.13 -17.40 -79.43
CA PHE A 476 16.54 -17.70 -79.71
C PHE A 476 16.72 -19.12 -80.24
N LYS A 477 16.07 -20.11 -79.61
CA LYS A 477 16.12 -21.53 -80.01
C LYS A 477 15.51 -21.79 -81.40
N GLU A 478 14.58 -20.94 -81.83
CA GLU A 478 14.00 -20.94 -83.18
C GLU A 478 14.88 -20.25 -84.24
N GLY A 479 16.07 -19.75 -83.90
CA GLY A 479 17.03 -19.15 -84.83
C GLY A 479 16.78 -17.67 -85.16
N LYS A 480 15.94 -16.96 -84.39
CA LYS A 480 15.71 -15.52 -84.55
C LYS A 480 16.83 -14.70 -83.86
N LYS A 481 17.19 -13.56 -84.43
CA LYS A 481 18.20 -12.64 -83.85
C LYS A 481 17.68 -12.05 -82.53
N VAL A 482 18.55 -12.01 -81.52
CA VAL A 482 18.29 -11.47 -80.17
C VAL A 482 19.20 -10.27 -79.94
N SER A 483 18.69 -9.23 -79.30
CA SER A 483 19.43 -7.99 -79.01
C SER A 483 20.31 -8.09 -77.76
N THR A 484 21.26 -7.16 -77.59
CA THR A 484 22.18 -7.13 -76.45
C THR A 484 21.47 -6.98 -75.10
N GLU A 485 20.36 -6.24 -75.05
CA GLU A 485 19.54 -6.06 -73.83
C GLU A 485 18.77 -7.33 -73.47
N GLU A 486 18.29 -8.07 -74.48
CA GLU A 486 17.60 -9.35 -74.30
C GLU A 486 18.56 -10.46 -73.81
N ILE A 487 19.83 -10.42 -74.21
CA ILE A 487 20.89 -11.34 -73.72
C ILE A 487 21.23 -11.07 -72.25
N LEU A 488 21.29 -9.80 -71.84
CA LEU A 488 21.50 -9.39 -70.45
C LEU A 488 20.36 -9.87 -69.53
N LEU A 489 19.12 -9.85 -70.02
CA LEU A 489 17.95 -10.34 -69.29
C LEU A 489 18.01 -11.87 -69.07
N LEU A 490 18.53 -12.62 -70.05
CA LEU A 490 18.75 -14.08 -69.95
C LEU A 490 19.82 -14.44 -68.90
N GLN A 491 20.92 -13.69 -68.87
CA GLN A 491 21.99 -13.85 -67.87
C GLN A 491 21.50 -13.52 -66.46
N LYS A 492 20.74 -12.43 -66.30
CA LYS A 492 20.19 -12.01 -65.00
C LYS A 492 19.31 -13.09 -64.35
N HIS A 493 18.62 -13.91 -65.15
CA HIS A 493 17.73 -14.98 -64.68
C HIS A 493 18.31 -16.40 -64.83
N ASN A 494 19.60 -16.55 -65.15
CA ASN A 494 20.30 -17.84 -65.28
C ASN A 494 19.63 -18.83 -66.26
N ILE A 495 19.07 -18.33 -67.36
CA ILE A 495 18.40 -19.16 -68.37
C ILE A 495 19.40 -19.65 -69.44
N VAL A 496 20.56 -19.01 -69.56
CA VAL A 496 21.67 -19.35 -70.46
C VAL A 496 23.00 -19.25 -69.73
#